data_AF-A0A8J6D7E2-F1
#
_entry.id   AF-A0A8J6D7E2-F1
#
_cell.length_a   1.000
_cell.length_b   1.000
_cell.length_c   1.000
_cell.angle_alpha   90.00
_cell.angle_beta   90.00
_cell.angle_gamma   90.00
#
_symmetry.space_group_name_H-M   'P 1'
#
loop_
_entity.id
_entity.type
_entity.pdbx_description
1 polymer ?
#
loop_
_entity_poly.entity_id
_entity_poly.type
_entity_poly.pdbx_seq_one_letter_code
_entity_poly.pdbx_strand_id
1 'polypeptide(L)' 'MDMPEVIPACYCGNPAKLNTSWSNDNPGRRFSGCKKFCSAFRKPCRFFSWFDPPLTPRLRVVLLGLLKK' A
#
# COMPACT_ATOMS: atom_id res chain seq x y z
N MET A 1 6.24 -18.63 -9.25
CA MET A 1 6.46 -18.15 -7.88
C MET A 1 5.14 -17.61 -7.42
N ASP A 2 4.42 -18.40 -6.64
CA ASP A 2 3.05 -18.17 -6.21
C ASP A 2 2.88 -16.79 -5.57
N MET A 3 2.08 -15.97 -6.22
CA MET A 3 1.47 -14.80 -5.61
C MET A 3 0.60 -15.31 -4.47
N PRO A 4 0.73 -14.83 -3.21
CA PRO A 4 -0.19 -15.30 -2.19
C PRO A 4 -1.59 -14.83 -2.61
N GLU A 5 -2.44 -15.77 -3.03
CA GLU A 5 -3.87 -15.55 -3.31
C GLU A 5 -4.64 -15.12 -2.05
N VAL A 6 -3.95 -15.07 -0.90
CA VAL A 6 -4.54 -14.67 0.38
C VAL A 6 -4.64 -13.15 0.43
N ILE A 7 -5.83 -12.65 0.08
CA ILE A 7 -6.22 -11.27 0.36
C ILE A 7 -6.31 -11.10 1.89
N PRO A 8 -5.46 -10.26 2.52
CA PRO A 8 -5.47 -10.15 3.98
C PRO A 8 -6.77 -9.52 4.48
N ALA A 9 -7.29 -10.01 5.61
CA ALA A 9 -8.43 -9.39 6.28
C ALA A 9 -7.97 -8.16 7.09
N CYS A 10 -8.74 -7.08 7.02
CA CYS A 10 -8.54 -5.93 7.89
C CYS A 10 -9.12 -6.17 9.30
N TYR A 11 -8.86 -5.25 10.24
CA TYR A 11 -9.42 -5.33 11.61
C TYR A 11 -10.96 -5.29 11.69
N CYS A 12 -11.65 -5.01 10.58
CA CYS A 12 -13.11 -5.13 10.50
C CYS A 12 -13.59 -6.52 10.03
N GLY A 13 -12.68 -7.49 9.84
CA GLY A 13 -13.00 -8.81 9.28
C GLY A 13 -13.28 -8.83 7.77
N ASN A 14 -13.12 -7.70 7.08
CA ASN A 14 -13.37 -7.60 5.64
C ASN A 14 -12.07 -7.75 4.84
N PRO A 15 -12.12 -8.23 3.58
CA PRO A 15 -10.95 -8.24 2.69
C PRO A 15 -10.35 -6.84 2.53
N ALA A 16 -9.06 -6.71 2.76
CA ALA A 16 -8.33 -5.48 2.52
C ALA A 16 -8.18 -5.22 1.02
N LYS A 17 -8.10 -3.93 0.66
CA LYS A 17 -7.90 -3.50 -0.72
C LYS A 17 -6.40 -3.32 -0.97
N LEU A 18 -5.89 -3.82 -2.09
CA LEU A 18 -4.55 -3.51 -2.58
C LEU A 18 -4.54 -2.08 -3.17
N ASN A 19 -3.61 -1.25 -2.72
CA ASN A 19 -3.41 0.13 -3.15
C ASN A 19 -1.95 0.37 -3.51
N THR A 20 -1.68 1.43 -4.28
CA THR A 20 -0.33 1.88 -4.64
C THR A 20 0.00 3.15 -3.87
N SER A 21 1.20 3.22 -3.29
CA SER A 21 1.70 4.43 -2.65
C SER A 21 2.19 5.43 -3.68
N TRP A 22 1.76 6.68 -3.52
CA TRP A 22 2.17 7.83 -4.33
C TRP A 22 3.14 8.76 -3.58
N SER A 23 3.57 8.38 -2.38
CA SER A 23 4.54 9.15 -1.60
C SER A 23 5.92 9.10 -2.25
N ASN A 24 6.72 10.15 -2.08
CA ASN A 24 8.11 10.17 -2.57
C ASN A 24 9.02 9.17 -1.86
N ASP A 25 8.65 8.72 -0.66
CA ASP A 25 9.43 7.74 0.10
C ASP A 25 9.19 6.30 -0.36
N ASN A 26 7.99 6.01 -0.88
CA ASN A 26 7.58 4.69 -1.35
C ASN A 26 6.88 4.76 -2.72
N PRO A 27 7.48 5.39 -3.75
CA PRO A 27 6.81 5.59 -5.03
C PRO A 27 6.49 4.24 -5.68
N GLY A 28 5.23 4.02 -6.03
CA GLY A 28 4.79 2.80 -6.72
C GLY A 28 4.71 1.55 -5.84
N ARG A 29 5.10 1.60 -4.55
CA ARG A 29 5.07 0.44 -3.66
C ARG A 29 3.63 0.11 -3.24
N ARG A 30 3.21 -1.15 -3.39
CA ARG A 30 1.84 -1.56 -3.05
C ARG A 30 1.68 -1.94 -1.59
N PHE A 31 0.49 -1.66 -1.05
CA PHE A 31 0.08 -1.99 0.30
C PHE A 31 -1.41 -2.38 0.36
N SER A 32 -1.76 -3.22 1.32
CA SER A 32 -3.13 -3.58 1.66
C SER A 32 -3.68 -2.65 2.74
N GLY A 33 -4.88 -2.11 2.53
CA GLY A 33 -5.53 -1.21 3.47
C GLY A 33 -7.05 -1.40 3.54
N CYS A 34 -7.66 -1.04 4.66
CA CYS A 34 -9.11 -1.11 4.80
C CYS A 34 -9.81 -0.01 3.98
N LYS A 35 -10.96 -0.32 3.36
CA LYS A 35 -11.82 0.68 2.70
C LYS A 35 -12.34 1.75 3.68
N LYS A 36 -12.43 1.41 4.97
CA LYS A 36 -12.82 2.32 6.06
C LYS A 36 -11.66 3.13 6.65
N PHE A 37 -10.57 3.32 5.92
CA PHE A 37 -9.43 4.12 6.39
C PHE A 37 -9.73 5.62 6.43
N CYS A 38 -10.67 6.11 5.62
CA CYS A 38 -10.99 7.54 5.50
C CYS A 38 -11.56 8.15 6.80
N SER A 39 -11.21 9.43 7.07
CA SER A 39 -11.70 10.21 8.22
C SER A 39 -13.22 10.46 8.21
N ALA A 40 -13.88 10.27 7.07
CA ALA A 40 -15.35 10.33 6.98
C ALA A 40 -16.06 9.24 7.82
N PHE A 41 -15.35 8.17 8.21
CA PHE A 41 -15.90 7.15 9.10
C PHE A 41 -15.68 7.55 10.57
N ARG A 42 -16.74 7.51 11.38
CA ARG A 42 -16.67 7.79 12.84
C ARG A 42 -15.60 6.98 13.58
N LYS A 43 -15.28 5.79 13.09
CA LYS A 43 -14.20 4.91 13.60
C LYS A 43 -13.40 4.36 12.41
N PRO A 44 -12.33 5.03 11.98
CA PRO A 44 -11.55 4.58 10.83
C PRO A 44 -10.75 3.32 11.18
N CYS A 45 -10.72 2.36 10.26
CA CYS A 45 -9.92 1.16 10.39
C CYS A 45 -8.50 1.43 9.86
N ARG A 46 -7.52 1.43 10.77
CA ARG A 46 -6.11 1.70 10.47
C ARG A 46 -5.31 0.44 10.09
N PHE A 47 -5.97 -0.57 9.53
CA PHE A 47 -5.27 -1.73 9.00
C PHE A 47 -4.38 -1.32 7.83
N PHE A 48 -3.12 -1.73 7.89
CA PHE A 48 -2.11 -1.45 6.88
C PHE A 48 -1.09 -2.60 6.85
N SER A 49 -0.75 -3.09 5.65
CA SER A 49 0.34 -4.04 5.45
C SER A 49 1.00 -3.84 4.11
N TRP A 50 2.32 -3.86 4.05
CA TRP A 50 3.05 -3.80 2.78
C TRP A 50 2.84 -5.08 1.97
N PHE A 51 2.59 -4.93 0.67
CA PHE A 51 2.52 -6.05 -0.27
C PHE A 51 3.88 -6.27 -0.93
N ASP A 52 4.46 -5.20 -1.47
CA ASP A 52 5.79 -5.24 -2.06
C ASP A 52 6.88 -5.04 -0.98
N PRO A 53 8.07 -5.64 -1.13
CA PRO A 53 9.20 -5.40 -0.25
C PRO A 53 9.62 -3.92 -0.27
N PRO A 54 10.41 -3.46 0.72
CA PRO A 54 10.94 -2.10 0.73
C PRO A 54 11.73 -1.79 -0.55
N LEU A 55 11.56 -0.57 -1.05
CA LEU A 55 12.36 -0.10 -2.19
C LEU A 55 13.81 0.08 -1.76
N THR A 56 14.74 -0.27 -2.64
CA THR A 56 16.15 0.10 -2.44
C THR A 56 16.32 1.61 -2.66
N PRO A 57 17.31 2.26 -2.02
CA PRO A 57 17.59 3.68 -2.24
C PRO A 57 17.78 4.02 -3.73
N ARG A 58 18.49 3.15 -4.48
CA ARG A 58 18.69 3.31 -5.92
C ARG A 58 17.37 3.25 -6.69
N LEU A 59 16.52 2.27 -6.42
CA LEU A 59 15.22 2.12 -7.10
C LEU A 59 14.33 3.33 -6.84
N ARG A 60 14.31 3.85 -5.60
CA ARG A 60 13.57 5.07 -5.26
C ARG A 60 14.03 6.26 -6.09
N VAL A 61 15.34 6.51 -6.22
CA VAL A 61 15.87 7.63 -7.02
C VAL A 61 15.48 7.49 -8.49
N VAL A 62 15.60 6.29 -9.06
CA VAL A 62 15.21 6.03 -10.45
C VAL A 62 13.72 6.28 -10.66
N LEU A 63 12.85 5.71 -9.82
CA LEU A 63 11.39 5.89 -9.92
C LEU A 63 11.00 7.36 -9.80
N LEU A 64 11.59 8.10 -8.86
CA LEU A 64 11.35 9.55 -8.73
C LEU A 64 11.86 10.34 -9.93
N GLY A 65 12.97 9.94 -10.52
CA GLY A 65 13.50 10.56 -11.74
C GLY A 65 12.57 10.38 -12.94
N LEU A 66 12.00 9.18 -13.10
CA LEU A 66 11.05 8.87 -14.18
C LEU A 66 9.69 9.56 -14.02
N LEU A 67 9.29 9.88 -12.78
CA LEU A 67 8.05 10.60 -12.50
C LEU A 67 8.17 12.11 -12.76
N LYS A 68 9.40 12.65 -12.88
CA LYS A 68 9.63 14.05 -13.22
C LYS A 68 9.56 14.21 -14.75
N LYS A 69 8.69 15.13 -15.21
CA LYS A 69 8.64 15.56 -16.61
C LYS A 69 9.85 16.38 -16.98
#